data_AF-A0A3P8CB84-F1
#
_entry.id   AF-A0A3P8CB84-F1
#
_cell.length_a   1.000
_cell.length_b   1.000
_cell.length_c   1.000
_cell.angle_alpha   90.00
_cell.angle_beta   90.00
_cell.angle_gamma   90.00
#
_symmetry.space_group_name_H-M   'P 1'
#
loop_
_entity.id
_entity.type
_entity.pdbx_description
1 polymer ?
#
loop_
_entity_poly.entity_id
_entity_poly.type
_entity_poly.pdbx_seq_one_letter_code
_entity_poly.pdbx_strand_id
1 'polypeptide(L)'
;MEFKVFFNCINVALAVPILAFTSASDLINDTVQFRDELGISYRRSITSDYHMDNNFPPNTGFTVFVNEIQRKHKCCGSFDYRDFQDNESFKRQNYKIPASCCKDIRDKECWERPTTQNSYKDTGCFEFLWSAAQPSYRIILYILIGLLLLTFKKQDHYIAIKALRLLFICDDLL
;
A
#
# COMPACT_ATOMS: atom_id res chain seq x y z
N MET A 1 41.02 16.06 -28.52
CA MET A 1 39.67 15.47 -28.38
C MET A 1 38.87 16.29 -27.38
N GLU A 2 38.80 17.61 -27.59
CA GLU A 2 38.44 18.59 -26.54
C GLU A 2 36.98 19.06 -26.61
N PHE A 3 36.27 18.76 -27.70
CA PHE A 3 34.93 19.32 -27.94
C PHE A 3 33.77 18.48 -27.36
N LYS A 4 34.06 17.27 -26.83
CA LYS A 4 33.04 16.34 -26.31
C LYS A 4 32.68 16.57 -24.84
N VAL A 5 33.54 17.24 -24.08
CA VAL A 5 33.40 17.38 -22.62
C VAL A 5 32.50 18.57 -22.26
N PHE A 6 32.60 19.68 -22.99
CA PHE A 6 31.74 20.86 -22.80
C PHE A 6 30.25 20.58 -23.04
N PHE A 7 29.91 19.64 -23.92
CA PHE A 7 28.52 19.28 -24.22
C PHE A 7 27.81 18.56 -23.07
N ASN A 8 28.53 17.90 -22.15
CA ASN A 8 27.90 17.13 -21.07
C ASN A 8 27.48 17.99 -19.86
N CYS A 9 28.15 19.11 -19.59
CA CYS A 9 27.76 19.98 -18.47
C CYS A 9 26.50 20.81 -18.78
N ILE A 10 26.28 21.18 -20.04
CA ILE A 10 25.07 21.92 -20.48
C ILE A 10 23.82 21.02 -20.45
N ASN A 11 23.97 19.72 -20.74
CA ASN A 11 22.88 18.74 -20.66
C ASN A 11 22.36 18.55 -19.22
N VAL A 12 23.23 18.66 -18.22
CA VAL A 12 22.84 18.53 -16.80
C VAL A 12 22.00 19.73 -16.34
N ALA A 13 22.29 20.94 -16.82
CA ALA A 13 21.55 22.15 -16.47
C ALA A 13 20.15 22.21 -17.11
N LEU A 14 19.97 21.64 -18.31
CA LEU A 14 18.67 21.52 -18.98
C LEU A 14 17.85 20.31 -18.50
N ALA A 15 18.45 19.35 -17.78
CA ALA A 15 17.76 18.21 -17.20
C ALA A 15 17.02 18.55 -15.90
N VAL A 16 17.45 19.58 -15.15
CA VAL A 16 16.83 19.93 -13.86
C VAL A 16 15.35 20.38 -13.99
N PRO A 17 14.96 21.20 -14.98
CA PRO A 17 13.55 21.52 -15.20
C PRO A 17 12.73 20.31 -15.68
N ILE A 18 13.32 19.44 -16.51
CA ILE A 18 12.67 18.22 -17.01
C ILE A 18 12.42 17.24 -15.86
N LEU A 19 13.38 17.07 -14.95
CA LEU A 19 13.24 16.27 -13.72
C LEU A 19 12.20 16.85 -12.74
N ALA A 20 11.97 18.16 -12.76
CA ALA A 20 10.91 18.77 -11.99
C ALA A 20 9.51 18.46 -12.55
N PHE A 21 9.35 18.33 -13.87
CA PHE A 21 8.08 17.90 -14.48
C PHE A 21 7.87 16.38 -14.42
N THR A 22 8.92 15.55 -14.45
CA THR A 22 8.78 14.10 -14.20
C THR A 22 8.41 13.80 -12.75
N SER A 23 8.81 14.65 -11.79
CA SER A 23 8.52 14.44 -10.36
C SER A 23 7.01 14.31 -10.05
N ALA A 24 6.14 14.98 -10.79
CA ALA A 24 4.69 14.88 -10.59
C ALA A 24 4.10 13.60 -11.19
N SER A 25 4.50 13.23 -12.41
CA SER A 25 4.07 11.98 -13.07
C SER A 25 4.58 10.75 -12.34
N ASP A 26 5.83 10.79 -11.88
CA ASP A 26 6.48 9.70 -11.14
C ASP A 26 5.80 9.53 -9.77
N LEU A 27 5.54 10.63 -9.06
CA LEU A 27 4.82 10.59 -7.77
C LEU A 27 3.37 10.11 -7.90
N ILE A 28 2.67 10.48 -9.00
CA ILE A 28 1.32 9.98 -9.30
C ILE A 28 1.38 8.47 -9.57
N ASN A 29 2.34 8.02 -10.38
CA ASN A 29 2.51 6.60 -10.72
C ASN A 29 2.84 5.75 -9.48
N ASP A 30 3.74 6.23 -8.62
CA ASP A 30 4.09 5.58 -7.35
C ASP A 30 2.89 5.48 -6.41
N THR A 31 2.07 6.52 -6.35
CA THR A 31 0.86 6.54 -5.51
C THR A 31 -0.17 5.53 -6.01
N VAL A 32 -0.35 5.43 -7.33
CA VAL A 32 -1.25 4.44 -7.95
C VAL A 32 -0.74 3.03 -7.69
N GLN A 33 0.54 2.77 -7.95
CA GLN A 33 1.16 1.47 -7.70
C GLN A 33 1.04 1.05 -6.23
N PHE A 34 1.33 1.96 -5.30
CA PHE A 34 1.22 1.68 -3.88
C PHE A 34 -0.22 1.38 -3.45
N ARG A 35 -1.20 2.13 -3.98
CA ARG A 35 -2.62 1.84 -3.75
C ARG A 35 -2.97 0.42 -4.19
N ASP A 36 -2.57 0.04 -5.39
CA ASP A 36 -2.92 -1.27 -5.95
C ASP A 36 -2.27 -2.40 -5.14
N GLU A 37 -1.00 -2.26 -4.77
CA GLU A 37 -0.30 -3.22 -3.89
C GLU A 37 -0.94 -3.33 -2.51
N LEU A 38 -1.37 -2.20 -1.93
CA LEU A 38 -2.08 -2.21 -0.65
C LEU A 38 -3.41 -2.93 -0.76
N GLY A 39 -4.15 -2.73 -1.86
CA GLY A 39 -5.41 -3.41 -2.13
C GLY A 39 -5.24 -4.93 -2.28
N ILE A 40 -4.21 -5.34 -3.04
CA ILE A 40 -3.85 -6.76 -3.20
C ILE A 40 -3.42 -7.37 -1.87
N SER A 41 -2.59 -6.66 -1.10
CA SER A 41 -2.15 -7.10 0.23
C SER A 41 -3.32 -7.27 1.19
N TYR A 42 -4.24 -6.29 1.23
CA TYR A 42 -5.44 -6.38 2.06
C TYR A 42 -6.32 -7.55 1.66
N ARG A 43 -6.57 -7.75 0.36
CA ARG A 43 -7.29 -8.93 -0.16
C ARG A 43 -6.63 -10.23 0.29
N ARG A 44 -5.31 -10.35 0.16
CA ARG A 44 -4.57 -11.53 0.59
C ARG A 44 -4.77 -11.81 2.08
N SER A 45 -4.64 -10.79 2.94
CA SER A 45 -4.89 -10.96 4.38
C SER A 45 -6.34 -11.32 4.70
N ILE A 46 -7.33 -10.83 3.95
CA ILE A 46 -8.72 -11.32 4.06
C ILE A 46 -8.78 -12.81 3.71
N THR A 47 -8.08 -13.27 2.68
CA THR A 47 -8.14 -14.69 2.29
C THR A 47 -7.36 -15.63 3.22
N SER A 48 -6.26 -15.16 3.85
CA SER A 48 -5.35 -16.00 4.64
C SER A 48 -5.49 -15.84 6.16
N ASP A 49 -5.59 -14.59 6.64
CA ASP A 49 -5.38 -14.25 8.05
C ASP A 49 -6.70 -13.95 8.78
N TYR A 50 -7.75 -13.70 8.02
CA TYR A 50 -9.10 -13.52 8.56
C TYR A 50 -9.70 -14.88 8.93
N HIS A 51 -9.81 -15.13 10.23
CA HIS A 51 -10.41 -16.34 10.77
C HIS A 51 -11.72 -16.01 11.48
N MET A 52 -12.84 -16.49 10.95
CA MET A 52 -14.17 -16.13 11.44
C MET A 52 -15.16 -17.30 11.31
N ASP A 53 -16.00 -17.46 12.33
CA ASP A 53 -17.25 -18.22 12.27
C ASP A 53 -18.34 -17.33 12.82
N ASN A 54 -19.43 -17.15 12.09
CA ASN A 54 -20.49 -16.22 12.48
C ASN A 54 -21.21 -16.61 13.78
N ASN A 55 -21.09 -17.86 14.23
CA ASN A 55 -21.68 -18.33 15.48
C ASN A 55 -20.78 -18.10 16.70
N PHE A 56 -19.51 -17.75 16.50
CA PHE A 56 -18.53 -17.59 17.57
C PHE A 56 -17.90 -16.20 17.53
N PRO A 57 -17.46 -15.67 18.69
CA PRO A 57 -16.74 -14.42 18.72
C PRO A 57 -15.39 -14.54 17.97
N PRO A 58 -14.90 -13.44 17.37
CA PRO A 58 -13.60 -13.43 16.71
C PRO A 58 -12.49 -13.72 17.72
N ASN A 59 -11.48 -14.48 17.31
CA ASN A 59 -10.38 -14.93 18.17
C ASN A 59 -9.01 -14.32 17.79
N THR A 60 -8.93 -13.52 16.72
CA THR A 60 -7.70 -12.80 16.32
C THR A 60 -7.93 -11.30 16.25
N GLY A 61 -6.88 -10.52 16.52
CA GLY A 61 -6.92 -9.06 16.40
C GLY A 61 -7.22 -8.58 14.98
N PHE A 62 -6.73 -9.30 13.97
CA PHE A 62 -7.02 -8.96 12.57
C PHE A 62 -8.50 -9.18 12.23
N THR A 63 -9.11 -10.28 12.68
CA THR A 63 -10.56 -10.51 12.51
C THR A 63 -11.38 -9.41 13.19
N VAL A 64 -11.01 -9.02 14.42
CA VAL A 64 -11.67 -7.90 15.12
C VAL A 64 -11.57 -6.61 14.31
N PHE A 65 -10.38 -6.27 13.83
CA PHE A 65 -10.14 -5.07 13.02
C PHE A 65 -10.99 -5.06 11.74
N VAL A 66 -11.00 -6.16 10.98
CA VAL A 66 -11.79 -6.27 9.75
C VAL A 66 -13.28 -6.17 10.05
N ASN A 67 -13.77 -6.83 11.11
CA ASN A 67 -15.18 -6.76 11.51
C ASN A 67 -15.60 -5.33 11.88
N GLU A 68 -14.75 -4.60 12.61
CA GLU A 68 -15.01 -3.22 12.98
C GLU A 68 -15.08 -2.30 11.75
N ILE A 69 -14.15 -2.45 10.80
CA ILE A 69 -14.17 -1.67 9.57
C ILE A 69 -15.44 -1.94 8.77
N GLN A 70 -15.79 -3.20 8.55
CA GLN A 70 -16.99 -3.58 7.78
C GLN A 70 -18.25 -2.98 8.38
N ARG A 71 -18.40 -3.09 9.70
CA ARG A 71 -19.59 -2.60 10.41
C ARG A 71 -19.66 -1.08 10.43
N LYS A 72 -18.54 -0.41 10.71
CA LYS A 72 -18.48 1.06 10.83
C LYS A 72 -18.60 1.76 9.48
N HIS A 73 -17.99 1.19 8.44
CA HIS A 73 -17.92 1.77 7.10
C HIS A 73 -18.90 1.15 6.10
N LYS A 74 -19.75 0.22 6.55
CA LYS A 74 -20.85 -0.34 5.76
C LYS A 74 -20.35 -0.91 4.43
N CYS A 75 -19.35 -1.77 4.54
CA CYS A 75 -18.62 -2.38 3.43
C CYS A 75 -18.38 -3.87 3.72
N CYS A 76 -17.97 -4.63 2.71
CA CYS A 76 -17.71 -6.05 2.80
C CYS A 76 -16.55 -6.48 1.90
N GLY A 77 -15.60 -7.22 2.47
CA GLY A 77 -14.39 -7.66 1.77
C GLY A 77 -13.42 -6.52 1.45
N SER A 78 -12.48 -6.78 0.54
CA SER A 78 -11.52 -5.78 0.04
C SER A 78 -12.20 -4.86 -0.95
N PHE A 79 -12.51 -5.36 -2.14
CA PHE A 79 -13.27 -4.67 -3.18
C PHE A 79 -14.73 -5.11 -3.20
N ASP A 80 -15.01 -6.33 -2.77
CA ASP A 80 -16.34 -6.87 -2.58
C ASP A 80 -16.28 -8.18 -1.78
N TYR A 81 -17.45 -8.74 -1.47
CA TYR A 81 -17.59 -9.94 -0.65
C TYR A 81 -16.96 -11.23 -1.21
N ARG A 82 -16.59 -11.28 -2.50
CA ARG A 82 -16.11 -12.52 -3.13
C ARG A 82 -14.80 -13.01 -2.56
N ASP A 83 -14.04 -12.15 -1.87
CA ASP A 83 -12.83 -12.55 -1.16
C ASP A 83 -13.08 -13.68 -0.14
N PHE A 84 -14.28 -13.75 0.44
CA PHE A 84 -14.62 -14.81 1.39
C PHE A 84 -14.83 -16.17 0.70
N GLN A 85 -14.98 -16.23 -0.62
CA GLN A 85 -15.02 -17.50 -1.35
C GLN A 85 -13.64 -18.18 -1.34
N ASP A 86 -12.57 -17.38 -1.34
CA ASP A 86 -11.19 -17.87 -1.32
C ASP A 86 -10.66 -18.07 0.12
N ASN A 87 -11.37 -17.56 1.13
CA ASN A 87 -11.01 -17.67 2.54
C ASN A 87 -11.28 -19.07 3.13
N GLU A 88 -10.29 -19.62 3.84
CA GLU A 88 -10.35 -20.98 4.40
C GLU A 88 -11.46 -21.20 5.44
N SER A 89 -11.78 -20.18 6.26
CA SER A 89 -12.87 -20.29 7.23
C SER A 89 -14.22 -20.44 6.54
N PHE A 90 -14.46 -19.69 5.46
CA PHE A 90 -15.74 -19.70 4.75
C PHE A 90 -15.86 -20.85 3.75
N LYS A 91 -14.76 -21.36 3.19
CA LYS A 91 -14.80 -22.60 2.38
C LYS A 91 -15.36 -23.81 3.12
N ARG A 92 -15.16 -23.85 4.44
CA ARG A 92 -15.61 -24.95 5.32
C ARG A 92 -16.99 -24.71 5.93
N GLN A 93 -17.57 -23.53 5.71
CA GLN A 93 -18.85 -23.12 6.26
C GLN A 93 -19.89 -22.98 5.14
N ASN A 94 -21.17 -23.01 5.51
CA ASN A 94 -22.26 -22.72 4.56
C ASN A 94 -22.52 -21.22 4.37
N TYR A 95 -21.72 -20.36 5.01
CA TYR A 95 -21.86 -18.91 4.94
C TYR A 95 -21.06 -18.34 3.77
N LYS A 96 -21.61 -17.29 3.15
CA LYS A 96 -20.99 -16.56 2.04
C LYS A 96 -20.25 -15.31 2.49
N ILE A 97 -20.66 -14.73 3.63
CA ILE A 97 -20.08 -13.50 4.18
C ILE A 97 -20.03 -13.55 5.71
N PRO A 98 -19.13 -12.77 6.34
CA PRO A 98 -19.14 -12.60 7.79
C PRO A 98 -20.36 -11.77 8.24
N ALA A 99 -20.79 -11.99 9.48
CA ALA A 99 -21.92 -11.28 10.07
C ALA A 99 -21.74 -9.76 10.10
N SER A 100 -20.50 -9.28 10.19
CA SER A 100 -20.13 -7.86 10.14
C SER A 100 -20.44 -7.17 8.80
N CYS A 101 -20.66 -7.93 7.73
CA CYS A 101 -21.10 -7.40 6.43
C CYS A 101 -22.61 -7.19 6.33
N CYS A 102 -23.39 -7.67 7.31
CA CYS A 102 -24.85 -7.59 7.32
C CYS A 102 -25.36 -6.29 7.93
N LYS A 103 -26.54 -5.85 7.50
CA LYS A 103 -27.21 -4.69 8.08
C LYS A 103 -27.72 -4.97 9.49
N ASP A 104 -28.24 -6.18 9.74
CA ASP A 104 -28.42 -6.73 11.08
C ASP A 104 -27.44 -7.89 11.25
N ILE A 105 -26.58 -7.78 12.26
CA ILE A 105 -25.56 -8.80 12.55
C ILE A 105 -26.18 -10.16 12.91
N ARG A 106 -27.44 -10.20 13.36
CA ARG A 106 -28.14 -11.44 13.76
C ARG A 106 -28.91 -12.11 12.63
N ASP A 107 -28.96 -11.49 11.46
CA ASP A 107 -29.65 -12.02 10.29
C ASP A 107 -28.85 -13.18 9.68
N LYS A 108 -29.25 -14.41 10.02
CA LYS A 108 -28.63 -15.62 9.48
C LYS A 108 -28.88 -15.79 7.98
N GLU A 109 -30.02 -15.30 7.47
CA GLU A 109 -30.30 -15.34 6.04
C GLU A 109 -29.31 -14.47 5.28
N CYS A 110 -28.88 -13.35 5.85
CA CYS A 110 -27.83 -12.52 5.26
C CYS A 110 -26.48 -13.26 5.12
N TRP A 111 -26.09 -14.07 6.09
CA TRP A 111 -24.82 -14.81 6.04
C TRP A 111 -24.82 -15.85 4.93
N GLU A 112 -25.94 -16.54 4.72
CA GLU A 112 -26.09 -17.63 3.75
C GLU A 112 -26.45 -17.13 2.36
N ARG A 113 -27.33 -16.13 2.28
CA ARG A 113 -27.92 -15.59 1.05
C ARG A 113 -27.87 -14.05 1.07
N PRO A 114 -26.67 -13.47 0.96
CA PRO A 114 -26.52 -12.02 1.00
C PRO A 114 -27.14 -11.35 -0.23
N THR A 115 -27.90 -10.29 0.02
CA THR A 115 -28.52 -9.40 -0.97
C THR A 115 -28.14 -7.95 -0.69
N THR A 116 -28.34 -7.06 -1.65
CA THR A 116 -28.15 -5.60 -1.43
C THR A 116 -29.14 -5.03 -0.40
N GLN A 117 -30.22 -5.75 -0.10
CA GLN A 117 -31.24 -5.32 0.85
C GLN A 117 -30.85 -5.65 2.28
N ASN A 118 -30.22 -6.80 2.55
CA ASN A 118 -29.84 -7.22 3.90
C ASN A 118 -28.34 -7.07 4.22
N SER A 119 -27.50 -6.78 3.23
CA SER A 119 -26.04 -6.70 3.40
C SER A 119 -25.40 -5.51 2.67
N TYR A 120 -24.11 -5.33 2.92
CA TYR A 120 -23.22 -4.40 2.20
C TYR A 120 -22.28 -5.12 1.23
N LYS A 121 -22.69 -6.29 0.70
CA LYS A 121 -21.83 -7.21 -0.05
C LYS A 121 -21.11 -6.61 -1.27
N ASP A 122 -21.71 -5.61 -1.92
CA ASP A 122 -21.21 -5.01 -3.16
C ASP A 122 -20.36 -3.75 -2.95
N THR A 123 -20.12 -3.37 -1.69
CA THR A 123 -19.31 -2.19 -1.34
C THR A 123 -18.01 -2.65 -0.69
N GLY A 124 -16.86 -2.48 -1.36
CA GLY A 124 -15.55 -2.84 -0.80
C GLY A 124 -15.07 -1.92 0.33
N CYS A 125 -14.32 -2.46 1.28
CA CYS A 125 -13.71 -1.68 2.36
C CYS A 125 -12.39 -0.99 1.98
N PHE A 126 -11.81 -1.33 0.83
CA PHE A 126 -10.49 -0.83 0.43
C PHE A 126 -10.44 0.69 0.27
N GLU A 127 -11.47 1.32 -0.31
CA GLU A 127 -11.48 2.79 -0.49
C GLU A 127 -11.36 3.54 0.84
N PHE A 128 -11.96 3.00 1.90
CA PHE A 128 -11.79 3.55 3.24
C PHE A 128 -10.35 3.38 3.74
N LEU A 129 -9.78 2.18 3.59
CA LEU A 129 -8.40 1.92 3.99
C LEU A 129 -7.41 2.81 3.24
N TRP A 130 -7.62 2.97 1.94
CA TRP A 130 -6.81 3.86 1.12
C TRP A 130 -6.94 5.30 1.58
N SER A 131 -8.15 5.80 1.83
CA SER A 131 -8.38 7.15 2.35
C SER A 131 -7.69 7.38 3.70
N ALA A 132 -7.67 6.37 4.57
CA ALA A 132 -6.94 6.43 5.84
C ALA A 132 -5.41 6.42 5.66
N ALA A 133 -4.89 5.70 4.67
CA ALA A 133 -3.44 5.57 4.42
C ALA A 133 -2.86 6.72 3.57
N GLN A 134 -3.64 7.25 2.63
CA GLN A 134 -3.26 8.28 1.67
C GLN A 134 -2.67 9.57 2.30
N PRO A 135 -3.15 10.11 3.43
CA PRO A 135 -2.50 11.28 4.02
C PRO A 135 -1.12 10.94 4.60
N SER A 136 -0.94 9.71 5.09
CA SER A 136 0.27 9.30 5.82
C SER A 136 1.39 8.76 4.94
N TYR A 137 1.08 8.12 3.79
CA TYR A 137 2.13 7.47 2.99
C TYR A 137 3.19 8.47 2.49
N ARG A 138 2.82 9.71 2.13
CA ARG A 138 3.78 10.74 1.70
C ARG A 138 4.77 11.08 2.81
N ILE A 139 4.27 11.25 4.03
CA ILE A 139 5.09 11.57 5.20
C ILE A 139 6.01 10.39 5.51
N ILE A 140 5.49 9.16 5.48
CA ILE A 140 6.27 7.95 5.69
C ILE A 140 7.37 7.81 4.63
N LEU A 141 7.04 8.05 3.35
CA LEU A 141 7.99 8.02 2.25
C LEU A 141 9.12 9.04 2.48
N TYR A 142 8.80 10.28 2.85
CA TYR A 142 9.81 11.29 3.15
C TYR A 142 10.66 10.93 4.37
N ILE A 143 10.08 10.35 5.42
CA ILE A 143 10.82 9.87 6.59
C ILE A 143 11.77 8.74 6.18
N LEU A 144 11.32 7.78 5.37
CA LEU A 144 12.15 6.67 4.91
C LEU A 144 13.32 7.16 4.03
N ILE A 145 13.07 8.09 3.11
CA ILE A 145 14.12 8.71 2.29
C ILE A 145 15.10 9.48 3.18
N GLY A 146 14.61 10.26 4.14
CA GLY A 146 15.45 10.99 5.10
C GLY A 146 16.33 10.07 5.94
N LEU A 147 15.76 8.99 6.49
CA LEU A 147 16.51 7.96 7.22
C LEU A 147 17.53 7.24 6.33
N LEU A 148 17.18 6.96 5.07
CA LEU A 148 18.09 6.36 4.10
C LEU A 148 19.30 7.27 3.84
N LEU A 149 19.10 8.56 3.60
CA LEU A 149 20.19 9.53 3.40
C LEU A 149 21.06 9.69 4.67
N LEU A 150 20.45 9.68 5.86
CA LEU A 150 21.17 9.72 7.14
C LEU A 150 22.01 8.45 7.38
N THR A 151 21.50 7.29 7.00
CA THR A 151 22.21 6.02 7.12
C THR A 151 23.33 5.88 6.09
N PHE A 152 23.15 6.37 4.86
CA PHE A 152 24.24 6.51 3.89
C PHE A 152 25.37 7.40 4.44
N LYS A 153 25.04 8.56 5.02
CA LYS A 153 26.02 9.42 5.68
C LYS A 153 26.80 8.70 6.79
N LYS A 154 26.19 7.69 7.44
CA LYS A 154 26.82 6.88 8.51
C LYS A 154 27.61 5.68 7.97
N GLN A 155 27.28 5.17 6.78
CA GLN A 155 27.96 4.07 6.09
C GLN A 155 29.18 4.53 5.26
N ASP A 156 29.54 5.81 5.37
CA ASP A 156 30.52 6.48 4.51
C ASP A 156 31.73 7.05 5.26
N HIS A 157 32.34 6.27 6.16
CA HIS A 157 33.77 6.49 6.42
C HIS A 157 34.66 5.65 5.49
N TYR A 158 34.17 4.54 4.92
CA TYR A 158 34.98 3.69 4.03
C TYR A 158 34.72 3.97 2.53
N ILE A 159 33.49 4.29 2.13
CA ILE A 159 33.12 4.49 0.71
C ILE A 159 33.34 5.95 0.28
N ALA A 160 33.07 6.95 1.13
CA ALA A 160 33.37 8.36 0.83
C ALA A 160 34.87 8.63 0.60
N ILE A 161 35.79 7.95 1.31
CA ILE A 161 37.24 8.07 1.07
C ILE A 161 37.59 7.55 -0.35
N LYS A 162 36.88 6.53 -0.84
CA LYS A 162 37.09 5.94 -2.16
C LYS A 162 36.50 6.81 -3.28
N ALA A 163 35.38 7.49 -3.02
CA ALA A 163 34.77 8.46 -3.92
C ALA A 163 35.55 9.80 -3.97
N LEU A 164 36.09 10.28 -2.84
CA LEU A 164 36.97 11.46 -2.80
C LEU A 164 38.26 11.22 -3.59
N ARG A 165 38.84 10.01 -3.53
CA ARG A 165 39.99 9.64 -4.36
C ARG A 165 39.70 9.67 -5.87
N LEU A 166 38.44 9.53 -6.30
CA LEU A 166 38.04 9.65 -7.71
C LEU A 166 37.75 11.10 -8.11
N LEU A 167 37.26 11.94 -7.20
CA LEU A 167 37.06 13.37 -7.41
C LEU A 167 38.38 14.14 -7.53
N PHE A 168 39.40 13.80 -6.72
CA PHE A 168 40.73 14.43 -6.82
C PHE A 168 41.45 14.14 -8.16
N ILE A 169 41.09 13.08 -8.87
CA ILE A 169 41.65 12.79 -10.22
C ILE A 169 41.11 13.78 -11.27
N CYS A 170 39.95 14.40 -11.03
CA CYS A 170 39.42 15.47 -11.90
C CYS A 170 40.04 16.84 -11.64
N ASP A 171 40.60 17.09 -10.45
CA ASP A 171 41.24 18.38 -10.10
C ASP A 171 42.70 18.48 -10.56
N ASP A 172 43.43 17.35 -10.67
CA ASP A 172 44.84 17.33 -11.15
C ASP A 172 44.97 17.34 -12.70
N LEU A 173 43.86 17.44 -13.44
CA LEU A 173 43.83 17.52 -14.90
C LEU A 173 43.25 18.86 -15.41
N LEU A 174 43.34 19.92 -14.59
CA LEU A 174 43.02 21.31 -14.92
C LEU A 174 44.29 22.18 -14.91
#